data_AF-A0A813HCJ9-F1
#
_entry.id   AF-A0A813HCJ9-F1
#
_cell.length_a   1.000
_cell.length_b   1.000
_cell.length_c   1.000
_cell.angle_alpha   90.00
_cell.angle_beta   90.00
_cell.angle_gamma   90.00
#
_symmetry.space_group_name_H-M   'P 1'
#
loop_
_entity.id
_entity.type
_entity.pdbx_description
1 polymer ?
#
loop_
_entity_poly.entity_id
_entity_poly.type
_entity_poly.pdbx_seq_one_letter_code
_entity_poly.pdbx_strand_id
1 'polypeptide(L)'
;MGVFLDDIDLPPSDSESESEDDADPAATTTTTATAAATATTTTTIAAATTITITTTENLADSPDHGAFFTFRSWRLKEGSDGRAQARFVFSASDLPGKDFVQLLQLPFHVPDSKDALAGLDRALFNVGMVLLLWPWMHFGHRRLHISAGALTAEQVEWWQAFYRNMLAEWAAANGLGLGAVELELVVKAPKLDASCAAGVALPRSSKNINNNSNNNNSSNNSNSNNNNDNNNNNDNNNNDDNNNNKTPPRVLCPLGGGKDSLVVFDLLRQQHVGEVAWLYVGDGVGEFAASQRLRDIVAQSRAPCHVLEHDLGETQVARLLGQAKHRGPKPSGHPWAALVAFDAALAAVALGFDA
;
A
#
# COMPACT_ATOMS: atom_id res chain seq x y z
N MET A 1 -64.24 7.55 12.93
CA MET A 1 -63.64 6.90 14.12
C MET A 1 -62.15 6.82 13.82
N GLY A 2 -61.32 7.79 14.24
CA GLY A 2 -60.76 7.93 15.60
C GLY A 2 -59.67 6.85 15.79
N VAL A 3 -58.41 7.09 16.16
CA VAL A 3 -57.83 7.98 17.20
C VAL A 3 -56.27 7.93 17.06
N PHE A 4 -55.57 9.08 17.23
CA PHE A 4 -54.21 9.43 17.78
C PHE A 4 -52.96 8.54 17.53
N LEU A 5 -51.83 9.04 16.99
CA LEU A 5 -50.72 9.93 17.49
C LEU A 5 -49.64 9.21 18.32
N ASP A 6 -48.36 9.42 17.93
CA ASP A 6 -47.13 9.69 18.73
C ASP A 6 -45.92 9.47 17.79
N ASP A 7 -45.29 10.50 17.20
CA ASP A 7 -44.25 11.40 17.74
C ASP A 7 -43.01 10.68 18.28
N ILE A 8 -41.94 10.63 17.48
CA ILE A 8 -40.55 10.50 17.96
C ILE A 8 -39.68 11.54 17.25
N ASP A 9 -39.12 12.42 18.09
CA ASP A 9 -38.16 13.49 17.83
C ASP A 9 -36.93 13.05 17.00
N LEU A 10 -36.61 13.84 15.98
CA LEU A 10 -35.29 13.91 15.36
C LEU A 10 -34.55 15.14 15.92
N PRO A 11 -33.31 15.02 16.40
CA PRO A 11 -32.52 16.20 16.75
C PRO A 11 -32.08 16.97 15.49
N PRO A 12 -31.93 18.31 15.57
CA PRO A 12 -31.70 19.16 14.42
C PRO A 12 -30.28 19.08 13.87
N SER A 13 -30.20 19.26 12.55
CA SER A 13 -29.00 19.54 11.78
C SER A 13 -28.44 20.92 12.13
N ASP A 14 -27.22 20.97 12.66
CA ASP A 14 -26.51 22.24 12.78
C ASP A 14 -25.62 22.50 11.57
N SER A 15 -25.95 23.62 10.97
CA SER A 15 -25.40 24.28 9.80
C SER A 15 -24.06 24.95 10.08
N GLU A 16 -23.30 25.03 9.00
CA GLU A 16 -22.18 25.94 8.76
C GLU A 16 -22.47 27.36 9.29
N SER A 17 -21.46 27.95 9.95
CA SER A 17 -21.34 29.41 10.03
C SER A 17 -19.87 29.80 9.95
N GLU A 18 -19.54 30.44 8.83
CA GLU A 18 -18.36 31.28 8.64
C GLU A 18 -18.57 32.59 9.43
N SER A 19 -17.52 33.08 10.07
CA SER A 19 -17.44 34.47 10.53
C SER A 19 -16.02 34.99 10.37
N GLU A 20 -15.86 35.92 9.44
CA GLU A 20 -14.80 36.92 9.36
C GLU A 20 -15.05 38.02 10.41
N ASP A 21 -13.97 38.57 11.02
CA ASP A 21 -13.69 40.03 11.11
C ASP A 21 -12.62 40.38 12.17
N ASP A 22 -11.59 41.10 11.67
CA ASP A 22 -10.87 42.28 12.19
C ASP A 22 -9.93 42.32 13.44
N ALA A 23 -8.62 42.46 13.11
CA ALA A 23 -7.59 43.47 13.51
C ALA A 23 -7.61 44.14 14.92
N ASP A 24 -6.59 44.07 15.80
CA ASP A 24 -5.19 44.65 15.87
C ASP A 24 -5.11 45.57 17.15
N PRO A 25 -3.99 46.11 17.73
CA PRO A 25 -2.54 45.90 17.56
C PRO A 25 -1.66 45.75 18.84
N ALA A 26 -0.40 45.36 18.58
CA ALA A 26 0.89 45.74 19.21
C ALA A 26 1.22 45.44 20.69
N ALA A 27 2.31 44.67 20.88
CA ALA A 27 3.33 44.96 21.90
C ALA A 27 4.73 44.46 21.46
N THR A 28 5.66 45.40 21.44
CA THR A 28 7.09 45.32 21.09
C THR A 28 7.91 44.58 22.15
N THR A 29 8.87 43.73 21.76
CA THR A 29 10.07 43.46 22.58
C THR A 29 11.27 43.09 21.71
N THR A 30 12.44 43.63 22.08
CA THR A 30 13.67 43.73 21.29
C THR A 30 14.74 42.71 21.73
N THR A 31 15.63 42.36 20.78
CA THR A 31 17.00 41.78 20.92
C THR A 31 17.09 40.30 21.35
N THR A 32 17.87 39.43 20.70
CA THR A 32 19.31 39.55 20.40
C THR A 32 19.69 38.73 19.17
N ALA A 33 20.50 39.30 18.27
CA ALA A 33 21.05 38.62 17.09
C ALA A 33 22.38 37.93 17.44
N THR A 34 22.50 36.64 17.12
CA THR A 34 23.77 35.91 17.13
C THR A 34 24.15 35.63 15.67
N ALA A 35 25.29 36.17 15.25
CA ALA A 35 25.79 36.04 13.88
C ALA A 35 26.16 34.58 13.57
N ALA A 36 25.51 33.99 12.58
CA ALA A 36 25.91 32.70 11.99
C ALA A 36 26.75 32.96 10.73
N ALA A 37 27.94 32.37 10.67
CA ALA A 37 28.85 32.48 9.54
C ALA A 37 28.24 31.80 8.29
N THR A 38 28.00 32.59 7.25
CA THR A 38 27.46 32.14 5.97
C THR A 38 28.59 31.61 5.11
N ALA A 39 28.58 30.31 4.78
CA ALA A 39 29.43 29.76 3.74
C ALA A 39 28.64 29.69 2.42
N THR A 40 29.02 30.53 1.45
CA THR A 40 28.42 30.56 0.11
C THR A 40 29.28 29.71 -0.84
N THR A 41 28.72 28.62 -1.36
CA THR A 41 29.35 27.87 -2.46
C THR A 41 28.54 28.08 -3.73
N THR A 42 29.10 28.84 -4.67
CA THR A 42 28.50 29.09 -6.00
C THR A 42 29.03 28.05 -6.98
N THR A 43 28.15 27.22 -7.55
CA THR A 43 28.47 26.42 -8.74
C THR A 43 27.53 26.85 -9.86
N THR A 44 28.09 27.37 -10.95
CA THR A 44 27.35 27.90 -12.09
C THR A 44 27.11 26.80 -13.13
N ILE A 45 25.86 26.48 -13.43
CA ILE A 45 25.47 25.74 -14.64
C ILE A 45 24.38 26.55 -15.34
N ALA A 46 24.53 26.72 -16.65
CA ALA A 46 23.76 27.66 -17.46
C ALA A 46 22.30 27.21 -17.71
N ALA A 47 21.41 28.21 -17.62
CA ALA A 47 20.11 28.36 -18.28
C ALA A 47 19.07 27.21 -18.15
N ALA A 48 18.29 27.24 -17.06
CA ALA A 48 16.82 27.11 -17.08
C ALA A 48 16.25 27.37 -15.67
N THR A 49 15.31 28.31 -15.58
CA THR A 49 14.34 28.58 -14.49
C THR A 49 14.81 28.33 -13.04
N THR A 50 15.22 29.42 -12.38
CA THR A 50 15.59 29.44 -10.96
C THR A 50 14.36 29.25 -10.06
N ILE A 51 14.27 28.09 -9.40
CA ILE A 51 13.48 27.90 -8.18
C ILE A 51 14.46 28.05 -7.02
N THR A 52 14.36 29.13 -6.25
CA THR A 52 15.14 29.31 -5.01
C THR A 52 14.46 28.51 -3.91
N ILE A 53 14.96 27.30 -3.64
CA ILE A 53 14.60 26.56 -2.44
C ILE A 53 15.56 27.00 -1.34
N THR A 54 15.07 27.83 -0.42
CA THR A 54 15.77 28.14 0.82
C THR A 54 15.56 26.97 1.77
N THR A 55 16.47 26.01 1.81
CA THR A 55 16.51 25.00 2.87
C THR A 55 17.07 25.65 4.14
N THR A 56 16.17 26.02 5.04
CA THR A 56 16.54 26.27 6.43
C THR A 56 16.70 24.92 7.10
N GLU A 57 17.92 24.35 7.08
CA GLU A 57 18.25 23.23 7.98
C GLU A 57 18.22 23.74 9.41
N ASN A 58 17.03 23.65 10.02
CA ASN A 58 16.85 23.66 11.46
C ASN A 58 16.37 22.27 11.89
N LEU A 59 17.21 21.25 11.67
CA LEU A 59 17.32 20.16 12.62
C LEU A 59 18.50 20.50 13.52
N ALA A 60 18.23 21.36 14.51
CA ALA A 60 19.13 21.51 15.62
C ALA A 60 19.37 20.13 16.25
N ASP A 61 20.66 19.78 16.37
CA ASP A 61 21.21 18.69 17.16
C ASP A 61 20.28 18.17 18.28
N SER A 62 19.79 16.95 18.15
CA SER A 62 19.29 16.16 19.29
C SER A 62 19.48 14.66 19.03
N PRO A 63 19.89 13.88 20.04
CA PRO A 63 20.74 12.73 19.87
C PRO A 63 19.91 11.50 19.55
N ASP A 64 20.06 10.90 18.37
CA ASP A 64 19.44 9.59 18.18
C ASP A 64 20.22 8.64 17.28
N HIS A 65 21.38 8.22 17.79
CA HIS A 65 22.03 6.99 17.34
C HIS A 65 21.40 5.74 18.01
N GLY A 66 20.26 5.85 18.72
CA GLY A 66 19.72 4.83 19.64
C GLY A 66 18.29 4.33 19.37
N ALA A 67 17.33 5.19 19.02
CA ALA A 67 15.93 4.79 18.90
C ALA A 67 15.62 4.08 17.58
N PHE A 68 14.58 3.25 17.63
CA PHE A 68 14.07 2.47 16.52
C PHE A 68 12.61 2.10 16.77
N PHE A 69 11.88 1.90 15.67
CA PHE A 69 10.53 1.34 15.69
C PHE A 69 10.56 -0.10 15.19
N THR A 70 9.76 -0.99 15.77
CA THR A 70 9.87 -2.43 15.51
C THR A 70 8.56 -3.01 15.00
N PHE A 71 8.61 -3.73 13.88
CA PHE A 71 7.60 -4.72 13.55
C PHE A 71 7.91 -6.02 14.30
N ARG A 72 7.18 -6.27 15.40
CA ARG A 72 7.52 -7.35 16.33
C ARG A 72 7.04 -8.70 15.85
N SER A 73 5.77 -8.79 15.51
CA SER A 73 5.12 -10.05 15.13
C SER A 73 3.75 -9.79 14.53
N TRP A 74 3.22 -10.77 13.84
CA TRP A 74 1.80 -10.87 13.54
C TRP A 74 1.29 -12.27 13.90
N ARG A 75 -0.03 -12.40 14.10
CA ARG A 75 -0.69 -13.68 14.33
C ARG A 75 -2.04 -13.73 13.66
N LEU A 76 -2.35 -14.86 13.05
CA LEU A 76 -3.67 -15.17 12.54
C LEU A 76 -4.44 -16.00 13.57
N LYS A 77 -5.71 -15.67 13.77
CA LYS A 77 -6.64 -16.47 14.57
C LYS A 77 -7.95 -16.61 13.83
N GLU A 78 -8.60 -17.74 14.03
CA GLU A 78 -9.97 -17.94 13.57
C GLU A 78 -10.96 -17.59 14.70
N GLY A 79 -11.97 -16.80 14.37
CA GLY A 79 -13.09 -16.48 15.23
C GLY A 79 -14.10 -17.61 15.29
N SER A 80 -14.96 -17.59 16.30
CA SER A 80 -16.05 -18.56 16.45
C SER A 80 -17.11 -18.49 15.35
N ASP A 81 -17.12 -17.39 14.58
CA ASP A 81 -17.99 -17.14 13.43
C ASP A 81 -17.39 -17.63 12.11
N GLY A 82 -16.24 -18.31 12.14
CA GLY A 82 -15.53 -18.81 10.96
C GLY A 82 -14.74 -17.72 10.21
N ARG A 83 -14.71 -16.48 10.73
CA ARG A 83 -13.90 -15.41 10.14
C ARG A 83 -12.52 -15.38 10.76
N ALA A 84 -11.50 -15.22 9.92
CA ALA A 84 -10.15 -15.02 10.41
C ALA A 84 -9.90 -13.57 10.82
N GLN A 85 -9.01 -13.39 11.79
CA GLN A 85 -8.53 -12.09 12.25
C GLN A 85 -7.00 -12.15 12.34
N ALA A 86 -6.33 -11.25 11.63
CA ALA A 86 -4.91 -11.03 11.77
C ALA A 86 -4.66 -9.92 12.80
N ARG A 87 -3.68 -10.14 13.68
CA ARG A 87 -3.23 -9.19 14.70
C ARG A 87 -1.77 -8.84 14.45
N PHE A 88 -1.48 -7.56 14.25
CA PHE A 88 -0.14 -7.01 14.07
C PHE A 88 0.32 -6.31 15.34
N VAL A 89 1.59 -6.48 15.69
CA VAL A 89 2.18 -5.91 16.91
C VAL A 89 3.43 -5.12 16.56
N PHE A 90 3.45 -3.86 16.99
CA PHE A 90 4.54 -2.92 16.80
C PHE A 90 4.97 -2.32 18.14
N SER A 91 6.18 -1.78 18.20
CA SER A 91 6.69 -1.11 19.41
C SER A 91 7.72 -0.05 19.07
N ALA A 92 7.80 0.96 19.91
CA ALA A 92 8.81 2.01 19.83
C ALA A 92 9.83 1.84 20.97
N SER A 93 11.13 1.97 20.69
CA SER A 93 12.18 1.78 21.70
C SER A 93 12.15 2.82 22.81
N ASP A 94 11.65 4.01 22.52
CA ASP A 94 11.44 5.14 23.45
C ASP A 94 10.16 5.02 24.28
N LEU A 95 9.28 4.05 23.96
CA LEU A 95 8.11 3.68 24.76
C LEU A 95 8.17 2.22 25.22
N PRO A 96 9.12 1.87 26.10
CA PRO A 96 9.33 0.49 26.53
C PRO A 96 8.07 -0.08 27.22
N GLY A 97 7.73 -1.31 26.87
CA GLY A 97 6.56 -2.02 27.41
C GLY A 97 5.22 -1.55 26.86
N LYS A 98 5.20 -0.67 25.84
CA LYS A 98 3.98 -0.27 25.13
C LYS A 98 4.00 -0.87 23.72
N ASP A 99 3.00 -1.71 23.46
CA ASP A 99 2.76 -2.28 22.13
C ASP A 99 1.63 -1.52 21.42
N PHE A 100 1.87 -1.18 20.16
CA PHE A 100 0.84 -0.75 19.23
C PHE A 100 0.28 -1.97 18.52
N VAL A 101 -1.04 -2.08 18.51
CA VAL A 101 -1.73 -3.24 18.00
C VAL A 101 -2.70 -2.78 16.93
N GLN A 102 -2.63 -3.43 15.78
CA GLN A 102 -3.60 -3.26 14.71
C GLN A 102 -4.21 -4.61 14.37
N LEU A 103 -5.48 -4.60 13.97
CA LEU A 103 -6.22 -5.80 13.58
C LEU A 103 -6.68 -5.70 12.14
N LEU A 104 -6.78 -6.83 11.47
CA LEU A 104 -7.41 -6.97 10.16
C LEU A 104 -8.43 -8.10 10.24
N GLN A 105 -9.70 -7.78 9.99
CA GLN A 105 -10.78 -8.76 9.86
C GLN A 105 -10.79 -9.29 8.43
N LEU A 106 -10.82 -10.61 8.29
CA LEU A 106 -10.79 -11.30 7.01
C LEU A 106 -12.13 -12.02 6.79
N PRO A 107 -12.69 -11.99 5.56
CA PRO A 107 -13.99 -12.56 5.26
C PRO A 107 -13.94 -14.07 5.03
N PHE A 108 -12.83 -14.73 5.35
CA PHE A 108 -12.56 -16.13 5.04
C PHE A 108 -12.02 -16.90 6.24
N HIS A 109 -12.17 -18.22 6.17
CA HIS A 109 -11.61 -19.17 7.14
C HIS A 109 -10.11 -19.29 6.95
N VAL A 110 -9.40 -19.75 7.98
CA VAL A 110 -7.99 -20.06 7.85
C VAL A 110 -7.83 -21.29 6.95
N PRO A 111 -7.05 -21.23 5.85
CA PRO A 111 -6.88 -22.39 4.98
C PRO A 111 -6.22 -23.57 5.69
N ASP A 112 -6.66 -24.79 5.41
CA ASP A 112 -6.06 -26.00 5.99
C ASP A 112 -4.77 -26.44 5.27
N SER A 113 -4.60 -26.03 4.00
CA SER A 113 -3.48 -26.50 3.19
C SER A 113 -2.18 -25.78 3.56
N LYS A 114 -1.09 -26.54 3.69
CA LYS A 114 0.22 -26.00 4.05
C LYS A 114 0.70 -24.92 3.08
N ASP A 115 0.46 -25.11 1.79
CA ASP A 115 0.91 -24.17 0.76
C ASP A 115 0.09 -22.87 0.79
N ALA A 116 -1.24 -22.96 0.98
CA ALA A 116 -2.09 -21.78 1.14
C ALA A 116 -1.73 -21.02 2.42
N LEU A 117 -1.45 -21.72 3.52
CA LEU A 117 -0.95 -21.12 4.75
C LEU A 117 0.38 -20.40 4.54
N ALA A 118 1.32 -20.98 3.79
CA ALA A 118 2.59 -20.33 3.50
C ALA A 118 2.44 -19.10 2.58
N GLY A 119 1.49 -19.12 1.65
CA GLY A 119 1.15 -17.94 0.85
C GLY A 119 0.54 -16.85 1.71
N LEU A 120 -0.43 -17.22 2.54
CA LEU A 120 -1.13 -16.33 3.47
C LEU A 120 -0.18 -15.69 4.48
N ASP A 121 0.75 -16.47 5.02
CA ASP A 121 1.79 -16.02 5.94
C ASP A 121 2.67 -14.91 5.34
N ARG A 122 3.12 -15.11 4.09
CA ARG A 122 3.88 -14.10 3.35
C ARG A 122 3.05 -12.86 3.07
N ALA A 123 1.79 -13.03 2.63
CA ALA A 123 0.92 -11.90 2.32
C ALA A 123 0.64 -11.05 3.58
N LEU A 124 0.30 -11.69 4.71
CA LEU A 124 0.08 -11.02 5.99
C LEU A 124 1.33 -10.30 6.47
N PHE A 125 2.52 -10.90 6.36
CA PHE A 125 3.76 -10.21 6.70
C PHE A 125 3.93 -8.91 5.90
N ASN A 126 3.65 -8.92 4.59
CA ASN A 126 3.76 -7.72 3.76
C ASN A 126 2.67 -6.67 4.07
N VAL A 127 1.45 -7.08 4.41
CA VAL A 127 0.42 -6.16 4.95
C VAL A 127 0.92 -5.49 6.24
N GLY A 128 1.52 -6.27 7.14
CA GLY A 128 2.13 -5.75 8.36
C GLY A 128 3.28 -4.75 8.11
N MET A 129 4.05 -4.95 7.05
CA MET A 129 5.09 -3.99 6.60
C MET A 129 4.49 -2.65 6.16
N VAL A 130 3.28 -2.63 5.61
CA VAL A 130 2.58 -1.37 5.28
C VAL A 130 1.98 -0.74 6.54
N LEU A 131 1.26 -1.53 7.35
CA LEU A 131 0.59 -1.07 8.57
C LEU A 131 1.56 -0.51 9.62
N LEU A 132 2.80 -0.99 9.65
CA LEU A 132 3.90 -0.50 10.50
C LEU A 132 4.01 1.02 10.49
N LEU A 133 3.81 1.64 9.32
CA LEU A 133 4.10 3.05 9.14
C LEU A 133 3.12 3.98 9.83
N TRP A 134 1.87 3.54 10.00
CA TRP A 134 0.84 4.37 10.62
C TRP A 134 1.23 4.81 12.04
N PRO A 135 1.50 3.90 13.00
CA PRO A 135 1.96 4.29 14.31
C PRO A 135 3.39 4.85 14.28
N TRP A 136 4.25 4.43 13.34
CA TRP A 136 5.61 4.95 13.20
C TRP A 136 5.65 6.45 12.89
N MET A 137 4.68 6.99 12.13
CA MET A 137 4.62 8.42 11.77
C MET A 137 4.57 9.35 12.97
N HIS A 138 4.15 8.86 14.15
CA HIS A 138 4.19 9.60 15.40
C HIS A 138 5.60 9.71 16.01
N PHE A 139 6.54 8.88 15.56
CA PHE A 139 7.90 8.80 16.08
C PHE A 139 8.92 9.36 15.09
N GLY A 140 8.77 9.04 13.81
CA GLY A 140 9.73 9.43 12.78
C GLY A 140 11.11 8.81 12.97
N HIS A 141 11.21 7.65 13.62
CA HIS A 141 12.49 6.99 13.86
C HIS A 141 13.15 6.58 12.54
N ARG A 142 14.43 6.91 12.33
CA ARG A 142 15.14 6.53 11.10
C ARG A 142 15.35 5.04 10.95
N ARG A 143 15.43 4.27 12.06
CA ARG A 143 15.62 2.82 12.04
C ARG A 143 14.32 2.07 12.25
N LEU A 144 14.06 1.13 11.34
CA LEU A 144 12.98 0.16 11.44
C LEU A 144 13.58 -1.24 11.69
N HIS A 145 13.26 -1.82 12.83
CA HIS A 145 13.61 -3.20 13.14
C HIS A 145 12.50 -4.15 12.68
N ILE A 146 12.85 -5.09 11.79
CA ILE A 146 11.92 -6.10 11.29
C ILE A 146 12.22 -7.42 12.01
N SER A 147 11.44 -7.71 13.05
CA SER A 147 11.52 -8.94 13.84
C SER A 147 10.45 -9.95 13.47
N ALA A 148 9.36 -9.50 12.84
CA ALA A 148 8.19 -10.31 12.51
C ALA A 148 8.41 -11.31 11.36
N GLY A 149 9.45 -11.12 10.56
CA GLY A 149 9.72 -11.94 9.38
C GLY A 149 11.06 -11.58 8.75
N ALA A 150 11.48 -12.39 7.79
CA ALA A 150 12.75 -12.25 7.11
C ALA A 150 12.60 -11.52 5.77
N LEU A 151 13.64 -10.79 5.40
CA LEU A 151 13.77 -10.14 4.10
C LEU A 151 15.15 -10.45 3.53
N THR A 152 15.22 -10.63 2.21
CA THR A 152 16.50 -10.62 1.48
C THR A 152 17.04 -9.19 1.40
N ALA A 153 18.32 -9.04 1.03
CA ALA A 153 18.91 -7.71 0.82
C ALA A 153 18.16 -6.91 -0.26
N GLU A 154 17.78 -7.56 -1.37
CA GLU A 154 16.99 -6.95 -2.43
C GLU A 154 15.61 -6.48 -1.93
N GLN A 155 14.94 -7.28 -1.11
CA GLN A 155 13.66 -6.87 -0.53
C GLN A 155 13.81 -5.72 0.46
N VAL A 156 14.91 -5.67 1.22
CA VAL A 156 15.23 -4.54 2.10
C VAL A 156 15.38 -3.25 1.28
N GLU A 157 16.16 -3.29 0.21
CA GLU A 157 16.35 -2.15 -0.70
C GLU A 157 15.02 -1.69 -1.32
N TRP A 158 14.20 -2.65 -1.76
CA TRP A 158 12.87 -2.36 -2.30
C TRP A 158 11.96 -1.68 -1.28
N TRP A 159 11.87 -2.21 -0.04
CA TRP A 159 11.05 -1.63 1.01
C TRP A 159 11.54 -0.23 1.44
N GLN A 160 12.84 0.00 1.48
CA GLN A 160 13.40 1.34 1.74
C GLN A 160 12.99 2.35 0.66
N ALA A 161 13.10 1.96 -0.62
CA ALA A 161 12.66 2.82 -1.73
C ALA A 161 11.14 3.06 -1.70
N PHE A 162 10.37 2.01 -1.40
CA PHE A 162 8.92 2.09 -1.26
C PHE A 162 8.51 3.07 -0.16
N TYR A 163 9.12 2.97 1.03
CA TYR A 163 8.85 3.87 2.16
C TYR A 163 9.24 5.30 1.88
N ARG A 164 10.38 5.54 1.22
CA ARG A 164 10.79 6.89 0.82
C ARG A 164 9.71 7.59 0.00
N ASN A 165 9.11 6.88 -0.97
CA ASN A 165 8.07 7.44 -1.83
C ASN A 165 6.76 7.66 -1.06
N MET A 166 6.36 6.68 -0.25
CA MET A 166 5.10 6.75 0.47
C MET A 166 5.10 7.84 1.54
N LEU A 167 6.22 8.04 2.23
CA LEU A 167 6.33 9.01 3.32
C LEU A 167 6.64 10.44 2.84
N ALA A 168 6.75 10.67 1.54
CA ALA A 168 7.05 11.98 0.98
C ALA A 168 6.01 13.04 1.37
N GLU A 169 4.71 12.68 1.33
CA GLU A 169 3.63 13.57 1.76
C GLU A 169 3.71 13.87 3.26
N TRP A 170 3.93 12.84 4.08
CA TRP A 170 4.09 13.00 5.53
C TRP A 170 5.26 13.94 5.88
N ALA A 171 6.40 13.82 5.19
CA ALA A 171 7.54 14.68 5.40
C ALA A 171 7.22 16.13 5.03
N ALA A 172 6.60 16.35 3.86
CA ALA A 172 6.19 17.68 3.41
C ALA A 172 5.18 18.32 4.38
N ALA A 173 4.17 17.58 4.83
CA ALA A 173 3.14 18.04 5.77
C ALA A 173 3.70 18.42 7.14
N ASN A 174 4.84 17.86 7.53
CA ASN A 174 5.55 18.16 8.78
C ASN A 174 6.73 19.13 8.60
N GLY A 175 6.92 19.70 7.40
CA GLY A 175 8.04 20.62 7.11
C GLY A 175 9.42 19.97 7.20
N LEU A 176 9.50 18.65 6.98
CA LEU A 176 10.72 17.87 7.04
C LEU A 176 11.37 17.73 5.66
N GLY A 177 12.70 17.70 5.61
CA GLY A 177 13.43 17.41 4.39
C GLY A 177 13.36 15.93 3.98
N LEU A 178 13.72 15.61 2.74
CA LEU A 178 13.72 14.23 2.22
C LEU A 178 14.61 13.27 3.03
N GLY A 179 15.63 13.78 3.73
CA GLY A 179 16.46 12.97 4.64
C GLY A 179 15.70 12.34 5.81
N ALA A 180 14.53 12.89 6.18
CA ALA A 180 13.68 12.35 7.24
C ALA A 180 12.97 11.05 6.86
N VAL A 181 12.82 10.77 5.55
CA VAL A 181 12.19 9.53 5.03
C VAL A 181 13.20 8.52 4.52
N GLU A 182 14.49 8.80 4.70
CA GLU A 182 15.58 7.86 4.46
C GLU A 182 15.68 6.88 5.63
N LEU A 183 14.89 5.81 5.55
CA LEU A 183 14.80 4.79 6.59
C LEU A 183 15.87 3.70 6.44
N GLU A 184 16.46 3.27 7.55
CA GLU A 184 17.32 2.10 7.64
C GLU A 184 16.51 0.91 8.14
N LEU A 185 16.35 -0.11 7.30
CA LEU A 185 15.66 -1.35 7.65
C LEU A 185 16.67 -2.38 8.18
N VAL A 186 16.49 -2.80 9.43
CA VAL A 186 17.34 -3.78 10.09
C VAL A 186 16.52 -5.05 10.36
N VAL A 187 16.78 -6.10 9.59
CA VAL A 187 16.14 -7.41 9.77
C VAL A 187 16.77 -8.13 10.96
N LYS A 188 15.96 -8.41 11.99
CA LYS A 188 16.37 -9.13 13.21
C LYS A 188 15.89 -10.58 13.24
N ALA A 189 14.94 -10.93 12.38
CA ALA A 189 14.49 -12.31 12.20
C ALA A 189 15.60 -13.19 11.60
N PRO A 190 15.55 -14.53 11.78
CA PRO A 190 16.49 -15.42 11.11
C PRO A 190 16.42 -15.19 9.60
N LYS A 191 17.58 -15.07 8.93
CA LYS A 191 17.64 -14.95 7.47
C LYS A 191 16.91 -16.15 6.85
N LEU A 192 16.08 -15.92 5.84
CA LEU A 192 15.55 -16.98 4.98
C LEU A 192 16.75 -17.80 4.49
N ASP A 193 16.79 -19.07 4.85
CA ASP A 193 17.73 -20.02 4.29
C ASP A 193 17.44 -20.18 2.79
N ALA A 194 18.49 -20.27 1.98
CA ALA A 194 18.36 -20.39 0.52
C ALA A 194 17.59 -21.66 0.07
N SER A 195 17.34 -22.61 0.98
CA SER A 195 16.46 -23.77 0.77
C SER A 195 14.97 -23.41 0.78
N CYS A 196 14.55 -22.33 1.45
CA CYS A 196 13.17 -21.81 1.40
C CYS A 196 12.97 -20.79 0.26
N ALA A 197 14.05 -20.33 -0.37
CA ALA A 197 14.03 -19.36 -1.49
C ALA A 197 13.65 -19.99 -2.86
N ALA A 198 13.45 -21.31 -2.94
CA ALA A 198 13.08 -21.99 -4.19
C ALA A 198 11.65 -21.70 -4.68
N GLY A 199 10.86 -20.88 -3.96
CA GLY A 199 9.47 -20.55 -4.31
C GLY A 199 9.21 -19.10 -4.75
N VAL A 200 10.23 -18.23 -4.85
CA VAL A 200 10.03 -16.83 -5.25
C VAL A 200 11.02 -16.45 -6.35
N ALA A 201 10.75 -16.94 -7.56
CA ALA A 201 11.24 -16.28 -8.77
C ALA A 201 10.04 -15.51 -9.36
N LEU A 202 10.08 -14.18 -9.28
CA LEU A 202 9.22 -13.35 -10.12
C LEU A 202 9.44 -13.75 -11.59
N PRO A 203 8.39 -13.78 -12.43
CA PRO A 203 8.57 -14.06 -13.85
C PRO A 203 9.45 -12.96 -14.46
N ARG A 204 10.69 -13.32 -14.78
CA ARG A 204 11.52 -12.53 -15.69
C ARG A 204 10.76 -12.44 -17.01
N SER A 205 10.17 -11.28 -17.29
CA SER A 205 9.86 -10.88 -18.66
C SER A 205 11.19 -10.65 -19.39
N SER A 206 11.79 -11.75 -19.82
CA SER A 206 12.84 -11.73 -20.84
C SER A 206 12.12 -12.03 -22.14
N LYS A 207 11.82 -10.97 -22.92
CA LYS A 207 11.63 -11.12 -24.36
C LYS A 207 12.79 -11.95 -24.87
N ASN A 208 12.45 -13.10 -25.42
CA ASN A 208 13.35 -14.05 -26.02
C ASN A 208 14.07 -13.36 -27.20
N ILE A 209 15.27 -12.84 -26.94
CA ILE A 209 16.23 -12.50 -28.00
C ILE A 209 16.85 -13.84 -28.40
N ASN A 210 16.33 -14.41 -29.47
CA ASN A 210 16.97 -15.50 -30.18
C ASN A 210 18.34 -15.02 -30.71
N ASN A 211 19.39 -15.22 -29.92
CA ASN A 211 20.75 -15.24 -30.42
C ASN A 211 21.01 -16.62 -31.04
N ASN A 212 20.57 -16.79 -32.30
CA ASN A 212 21.14 -17.81 -33.15
C ASN A 212 22.36 -17.21 -33.84
N SER A 213 23.55 -17.51 -33.32
CA SER A 213 24.82 -17.25 -33.98
C SER A 213 24.89 -18.08 -35.26
N ASN A 214 24.67 -17.44 -36.41
CA ASN A 214 25.21 -17.92 -37.67
C ASN A 214 26.05 -16.83 -38.30
N ASN A 215 27.37 -17.08 -38.30
CA ASN A 215 28.30 -16.52 -39.25
C ASN A 215 27.74 -16.68 -40.67
N ASN A 216 27.60 -15.59 -41.42
CA ASN A 216 28.32 -15.49 -42.69
C ASN A 216 28.34 -14.08 -43.25
N ASN A 217 29.49 -13.83 -43.88
CA ASN A 217 30.02 -12.60 -44.41
C ASN A 217 29.16 -12.07 -45.57
N SER A 218 28.86 -10.77 -45.57
CA SER A 218 28.28 -10.09 -46.72
C SER A 218 29.38 -9.81 -47.74
N SER A 219 29.16 -10.26 -48.97
CA SER A 219 29.91 -9.81 -50.14
C SER A 219 28.93 -9.63 -51.29
N ASN A 220 28.98 -8.44 -51.86
CA ASN A 220 28.31 -7.94 -53.06
C ASN A 220 27.95 -9.01 -54.12
N ASN A 221 26.81 -8.84 -54.79
CA ASN A 221 26.73 -8.22 -56.13
C ASN A 221 25.46 -8.66 -56.90
N SER A 222 24.85 -7.70 -57.60
CA SER A 222 24.11 -7.82 -58.87
C SER A 222 22.78 -8.58 -58.98
N ASN A 223 21.74 -7.79 -59.29
CA ASN A 223 20.93 -7.84 -60.52
C ASN A 223 20.13 -9.12 -60.86
N SER A 224 18.79 -9.03 -60.85
CA SER A 224 17.91 -9.17 -62.04
C SER A 224 16.48 -9.59 -61.69
N ASN A 225 15.52 -8.80 -62.21
CA ASN A 225 14.19 -9.09 -62.75
C ASN A 225 13.26 -10.22 -62.22
N ASN A 226 12.00 -9.80 -62.05
CA ASN A 226 10.73 -10.47 -62.40
C ASN A 226 10.58 -11.97 -62.13
N ASN A 227 9.60 -12.35 -61.30
CA ASN A 227 8.27 -12.66 -61.81
C ASN A 227 7.22 -12.81 -60.71
N ASN A 228 6.01 -12.48 -61.14
CA ASN A 228 4.74 -12.61 -60.47
C ASN A 228 4.32 -14.09 -60.48
N ASP A 229 4.22 -14.74 -59.31
CA ASP A 229 3.52 -16.02 -59.18
C ASP A 229 2.59 -15.96 -57.97
N ASN A 230 1.34 -15.66 -58.30
CA ASN A 230 0.17 -15.83 -57.49
C ASN A 230 -0.10 -17.35 -57.46
N ASN A 231 0.23 -18.04 -56.37
CA ASN A 231 -0.17 -19.43 -56.20
C ASN A 231 -0.92 -19.64 -54.89
N ASN A 232 -2.23 -19.66 -55.04
CA ASN A 232 -3.21 -20.12 -54.10
C ASN A 232 -3.07 -21.64 -53.98
N ASN A 233 -2.53 -22.13 -52.86
CA ASN A 233 -2.64 -23.54 -52.51
C ASN A 233 -3.18 -23.66 -51.08
N ASN A 234 -4.49 -23.82 -51.04
CA ASN A 234 -5.21 -24.48 -49.97
C ASN A 234 -4.78 -25.94 -49.95
N ASP A 235 -4.16 -26.41 -48.86
CA ASP A 235 -4.30 -27.78 -48.41
C ASP A 235 -3.78 -27.96 -46.98
N ASN A 236 -4.66 -28.60 -46.19
CA ASN A 236 -4.40 -29.42 -45.01
C ASN A 236 -4.02 -28.74 -43.68
N ASN A 237 -5.08 -28.37 -42.94
CA ASN A 237 -5.57 -29.18 -41.83
C ASN A 237 -4.48 -29.84 -40.96
N ASN A 238 -3.95 -29.09 -40.00
CA ASN A 238 -3.57 -29.66 -38.72
C ASN A 238 -4.33 -28.90 -37.63
N ASN A 239 -5.42 -29.55 -37.24
CA ASN A 239 -6.20 -29.27 -36.05
C ASN A 239 -5.29 -29.51 -34.82
N ASP A 240 -4.47 -28.51 -34.47
CA ASP A 240 -3.95 -28.39 -33.11
C ASP A 240 -5.06 -27.78 -32.25
N ASP A 241 -6.16 -28.52 -32.10
CA ASP A 241 -7.12 -28.38 -31.01
C ASP A 241 -6.43 -28.85 -29.71
N ASN A 242 -5.35 -28.17 -29.33
CA ASN A 242 -4.93 -28.12 -27.93
C ASN A 242 -5.92 -27.22 -27.22
N ASN A 243 -7.11 -27.79 -27.00
CA ASN A 243 -8.15 -27.27 -26.13
C ASN A 243 -7.60 -27.33 -24.69
N ASN A 244 -6.65 -26.45 -24.40
CA ASN A 244 -6.27 -26.08 -23.05
C ASN A 244 -7.53 -25.48 -22.45
N ASN A 245 -8.28 -26.31 -21.73
CA ASN A 245 -9.34 -25.94 -20.80
C ASN A 245 -8.74 -25.05 -19.69
N LYS A 246 -8.23 -23.88 -20.06
CA LYS A 246 -7.78 -22.88 -19.12
C LYS A 246 -9.06 -22.26 -18.59
N THR A 247 -9.39 -22.58 -17.35
CA THR A 247 -10.50 -21.95 -16.64
C THR A 247 -10.34 -20.44 -16.77
N PRO A 248 -11.43 -19.71 -17.08
CA PRO A 248 -11.34 -18.28 -17.29
C PRO A 248 -10.85 -17.62 -15.98
N PRO A 249 -10.02 -16.57 -16.09
CA PRO A 249 -9.37 -15.96 -14.93
C PRO A 249 -10.39 -15.37 -13.97
N ARG A 250 -10.13 -15.51 -12.66
CA ARG A 250 -10.96 -14.88 -11.62
C ARG A 250 -10.38 -13.51 -11.28
N VAL A 251 -11.23 -12.49 -11.19
CA VAL A 251 -10.81 -11.09 -11.04
C VAL A 251 -11.37 -10.49 -9.76
N LEU A 252 -10.49 -9.94 -8.92
CA LEU A 252 -10.87 -9.06 -7.81
C LEU A 252 -10.90 -7.61 -8.29
N CYS A 253 -12.05 -6.95 -8.14
CA CYS A 253 -12.22 -5.54 -8.47
C CYS A 253 -12.30 -4.72 -7.17
N PRO A 254 -11.31 -3.85 -6.89
CA PRO A 254 -11.38 -2.94 -5.76
C PRO A 254 -12.61 -2.04 -5.83
N LEU A 255 -13.36 -1.96 -4.73
CA LEU A 255 -14.56 -1.15 -4.59
C LEU A 255 -14.21 0.14 -3.84
N GLY A 256 -14.01 1.23 -4.58
CA GLY A 256 -13.76 2.57 -4.02
C GLY A 256 -15.05 3.38 -3.72
N GLY A 257 -16.21 2.71 -3.71
CA GLY A 257 -17.53 3.33 -3.52
C GLY A 257 -17.99 4.30 -4.60
N GLY A 258 -17.16 4.59 -5.61
CA GLY A 258 -17.43 5.49 -6.73
C GLY A 258 -18.33 4.91 -7.81
N LYS A 259 -18.83 5.80 -8.68
CA LYS A 259 -19.37 5.41 -9.99
C LYS A 259 -18.30 4.75 -10.86
N ASP A 260 -17.02 5.15 -10.67
CA ASP A 260 -15.91 4.70 -11.51
C ASP A 260 -15.59 3.23 -11.26
N SER A 261 -15.63 2.78 -10.00
CA SER A 261 -15.51 1.34 -9.67
C SER A 261 -16.66 0.53 -10.27
N LEU A 262 -17.89 1.06 -10.28
CA LEU A 262 -19.03 0.40 -10.91
C LEU A 262 -18.85 0.27 -12.43
N VAL A 263 -18.41 1.33 -13.11
CA VAL A 263 -18.12 1.29 -14.54
C VAL A 263 -17.03 0.27 -14.88
N VAL A 264 -15.92 0.25 -14.13
CA VAL A 264 -14.84 -0.74 -14.33
C VAL A 264 -15.37 -2.16 -14.17
N PHE A 265 -16.17 -2.40 -13.13
CA PHE A 265 -16.76 -3.69 -12.87
C PHE A 265 -17.70 -4.16 -13.99
N ASP A 266 -18.59 -3.27 -14.46
CA ASP A 266 -19.50 -3.58 -15.57
C ASP A 266 -18.73 -3.86 -16.87
N LEU A 267 -17.67 -3.11 -17.15
CA LEU A 267 -16.80 -3.36 -18.31
C LEU A 267 -16.15 -4.74 -18.22
N LEU A 268 -15.60 -5.13 -17.06
CA LEU A 268 -15.00 -6.45 -16.85
C LEU A 268 -16.02 -7.57 -17.09
N ARG A 269 -17.26 -7.39 -16.64
CA ARG A 269 -18.33 -8.38 -16.89
C ARG A 269 -18.74 -8.47 -18.34
N GLN A 270 -18.81 -7.35 -19.06
CA GLN A 270 -19.16 -7.32 -20.49
C GLN A 270 -18.10 -7.99 -21.36
N GLN A 271 -16.83 -7.93 -20.95
CA GLN A 271 -15.73 -8.61 -21.65
C GLN A 271 -15.69 -10.13 -21.37
N HIS A 272 -16.65 -10.69 -20.64
CA HIS A 272 -16.73 -12.11 -20.27
C HIS A 272 -15.44 -12.62 -19.58
N VAL A 273 -14.79 -11.76 -18.80
CA VAL A 273 -13.59 -12.09 -18.03
C VAL A 273 -14.00 -12.91 -16.80
N GLY A 274 -14.16 -14.22 -16.97
CA GLY A 274 -14.40 -15.19 -15.88
C GLY A 274 -15.32 -14.74 -14.74
N GLU A 275 -14.96 -15.11 -13.51
CA GLU A 275 -15.66 -14.67 -12.31
C GLU A 275 -15.09 -13.32 -11.85
N VAL A 276 -15.95 -12.29 -11.72
CA VAL A 276 -15.57 -10.99 -11.17
C VAL A 276 -16.20 -10.81 -9.79
N ALA A 277 -15.38 -10.55 -8.78
CA ALA A 277 -15.79 -10.32 -7.41
C ALA A 277 -15.34 -8.95 -6.91
N TRP A 278 -16.11 -8.35 -6.01
CA TRP A 278 -15.72 -7.11 -5.35
C TRP A 278 -14.72 -7.37 -4.23
N LEU A 279 -13.79 -6.44 -4.07
CA LEU A 279 -12.92 -6.34 -2.91
C LEU A 279 -13.11 -4.95 -2.28
N TYR A 280 -13.62 -4.91 -1.06
CA TYR A 280 -13.62 -3.70 -0.25
C TYR A 280 -12.51 -3.79 0.80
N VAL A 281 -11.71 -2.74 0.91
CA VAL A 281 -10.77 -2.53 2.00
C VAL A 281 -11.33 -1.38 2.81
N GLY A 282 -11.47 -1.55 4.12
CA GLY A 282 -11.98 -0.54 5.06
C GLY A 282 -10.93 -0.12 6.07
N ASP A 283 -10.89 1.16 6.42
CA ASP A 283 -9.98 1.70 7.45
C ASP A 283 -10.56 1.58 8.88
N GLY A 284 -11.83 1.19 8.98
CA GLY A 284 -12.53 0.91 10.23
C GLY A 284 -13.45 -0.31 10.16
N VAL A 285 -13.62 -0.96 11.31
CA VAL A 285 -14.54 -2.09 11.44
C VAL A 285 -15.99 -1.62 11.29
N GLY A 286 -16.74 -2.27 10.40
CA GLY A 286 -18.14 -1.98 10.12
C GLY A 286 -18.39 -0.83 9.15
N GLU A 287 -17.35 -0.22 8.58
CA GLU A 287 -17.46 0.91 7.64
C GLU A 287 -18.30 0.51 6.41
N PHE A 288 -18.04 -0.67 5.84
CA PHE A 288 -18.80 -1.19 4.70
C PHE A 288 -20.28 -1.39 5.07
N ALA A 289 -20.54 -1.97 6.25
CA ALA A 289 -21.90 -2.24 6.71
C ALA A 289 -22.70 -0.95 6.93
N ALA A 290 -22.05 0.10 7.43
CA ALA A 290 -22.65 1.42 7.63
C ALA A 290 -22.97 2.15 6.31
N SER A 291 -22.25 1.85 5.23
CA SER A 291 -22.43 2.52 3.94
C SER A 291 -23.55 1.92 3.10
N GLN A 292 -24.73 2.55 3.14
CA GLN A 292 -25.87 2.18 2.29
C GLN A 292 -25.48 2.18 0.81
N ARG A 293 -24.72 3.19 0.38
CA ARG A 293 -24.23 3.33 -1.01
C ARG A 293 -23.40 2.12 -1.47
N LEU A 294 -22.44 1.68 -0.65
CA LEU A 294 -21.60 0.53 -0.99
C LEU A 294 -22.42 -0.75 -1.07
N ARG A 295 -23.34 -0.95 -0.11
CA ARG A 295 -24.24 -2.10 -0.09
C ARG A 295 -25.16 -2.16 -1.30
N ASP A 296 -25.69 -1.02 -1.75
CA ASP A 296 -26.55 -0.95 -2.92
C ASP A 296 -25.80 -1.26 -4.23
N ILE A 297 -24.57 -0.74 -4.37
CA ILE A 297 -23.71 -1.05 -5.53
C ILE A 297 -23.46 -2.56 -5.63
N VAL A 298 -23.05 -3.19 -4.52
CA VAL A 298 -22.80 -4.63 -4.49
C VAL A 298 -24.09 -5.42 -4.78
N ALA A 299 -25.21 -5.04 -4.15
CA ALA A 299 -26.50 -5.71 -4.37
C ALA A 299 -26.96 -5.64 -5.83
N GLN A 300 -26.83 -4.48 -6.48
CA GLN A 300 -27.17 -4.29 -7.90
C GLN A 300 -26.28 -5.13 -8.82
N SER A 301 -24.99 -5.25 -8.50
CA SER A 301 -24.05 -6.04 -9.29
C SER A 301 -24.32 -7.55 -9.25
N ARG A 302 -25.03 -8.06 -8.23
CA ARG A 302 -25.26 -9.50 -7.99
C ARG A 302 -23.96 -10.32 -7.96
N ALA A 303 -22.85 -9.71 -7.54
CA ALA A 303 -21.55 -10.34 -7.43
C ALA A 303 -21.14 -10.46 -5.96
N PRO A 304 -20.30 -11.46 -5.62
CA PRO A 304 -19.76 -11.56 -4.27
C PRO A 304 -18.90 -10.34 -3.93
N CYS A 305 -18.85 -9.99 -2.65
CA CYS A 305 -17.99 -8.94 -2.13
C CYS A 305 -17.19 -9.46 -0.95
N HIS A 306 -15.88 -9.34 -1.04
CA HIS A 306 -14.93 -9.67 0.02
C HIS A 306 -14.56 -8.37 0.74
N VAL A 307 -14.86 -8.30 2.03
CA VAL A 307 -14.64 -7.11 2.86
C VAL A 307 -13.49 -7.38 3.82
N LEU A 308 -12.41 -6.63 3.69
CA LEU A 308 -11.25 -6.62 4.57
C LEU A 308 -11.29 -5.33 5.39
N GLU A 309 -11.39 -5.42 6.71
CA GLU A 309 -11.54 -4.24 7.57
C GLU A 309 -10.39 -4.13 8.55
N HIS A 310 -9.73 -2.98 8.58
CA HIS A 310 -8.66 -2.69 9.51
C HIS A 310 -9.22 -2.03 10.79
N ASP A 311 -8.64 -2.38 11.93
CA ASP A 311 -8.64 -1.57 13.15
C ASP A 311 -7.20 -1.09 13.35
N LEU A 312 -6.97 0.17 12.99
CA LEU A 312 -5.66 0.81 13.03
C LEU A 312 -5.25 1.21 14.45
N GLY A 313 -6.09 0.94 15.45
CA GLY A 313 -5.79 1.13 16.86
C GLY A 313 -5.68 2.60 17.25
N GLU A 314 -6.31 3.53 16.53
CA GLU A 314 -6.15 4.98 16.75
C GLU A 314 -6.39 5.39 18.21
N THR A 315 -7.45 4.86 18.83
CA THR A 315 -7.75 5.13 20.25
C THR A 315 -6.63 4.60 21.16
N GLN A 316 -6.07 3.43 20.84
CA GLN A 316 -4.95 2.86 21.59
C GLN A 316 -3.70 3.73 21.43
N VAL A 317 -3.37 4.11 20.20
CA VAL A 317 -2.22 4.96 19.85
C VAL A 317 -2.33 6.29 20.60
N ALA A 318 -3.44 7.01 20.45
CA ALA A 318 -3.68 8.29 21.11
C ALA A 318 -3.53 8.19 22.64
N ARG A 319 -4.10 7.14 23.25
CA ARG A 319 -3.97 6.89 24.69
C ARG A 319 -2.52 6.65 25.11
N LEU A 320 -1.78 5.82 24.36
CA LEU A 320 -0.39 5.49 24.68
C LEU A 320 0.51 6.72 24.57
N LEU A 321 0.37 7.50 23.49
CA LEU A 321 1.12 8.72 23.27
C LEU A 321 0.80 9.79 24.33
N GLY A 322 -0.49 9.93 24.68
CA GLY A 322 -0.94 10.85 25.73
C GLY A 322 -0.39 10.50 27.11
N GLN A 323 -0.41 9.22 27.50
CA GLN A 323 0.17 8.74 28.75
C GLN A 323 1.68 8.98 28.84
N ALA A 324 2.38 8.82 27.72
CA ALA A 324 3.81 9.04 27.63
C ALA A 324 4.20 10.52 27.47
N LYS A 325 3.22 11.43 27.29
CA LYS A 325 3.45 12.84 26.91
C LYS A 325 4.34 12.96 25.67
N HIS A 326 4.25 12.00 24.75
CA HIS A 326 5.05 11.97 23.54
C HIS A 326 4.65 13.12 22.62
N ARG A 327 5.64 13.83 22.07
CA ARG A 327 5.46 14.92 21.11
C ARG A 327 6.33 14.65 19.90
N GLY A 328 5.75 13.98 18.91
CA GLY A 328 6.40 13.75 17.63
C GLY A 328 5.61 14.37 16.47
N PRO A 329 6.01 14.06 15.23
CA PRO A 329 5.34 14.55 14.04
C PRO A 329 3.86 14.15 14.01
N LYS A 330 3.04 14.93 13.29
CA LYS A 330 1.63 14.60 13.09
C LYS A 330 1.53 13.55 11.98
N PRO A 331 0.85 12.41 12.21
CA PRO A 331 0.59 11.46 11.14
C PRO A 331 -0.27 12.12 10.06
N SER A 332 -0.01 11.80 8.80
CA SER A 332 -0.74 12.29 7.64
C SER A 332 -0.53 11.33 6.48
N GLY A 333 -1.50 11.29 5.55
CA GLY A 333 -1.45 10.41 4.39
C GLY A 333 -1.49 8.93 4.79
N HIS A 334 -2.68 8.42 5.11
CA HIS A 334 -2.85 6.98 5.30
C HIS A 334 -2.28 6.22 4.09
N PRO A 335 -1.55 5.11 4.27
CA PRO A 335 -0.96 4.35 3.17
C PRO A 335 -2.02 3.54 2.40
N TRP A 336 -3.14 4.17 2.05
CA TRP A 336 -4.36 3.52 1.62
C TRP A 336 -4.19 2.76 0.31
N ALA A 337 -3.61 3.40 -0.70
CA ALA A 337 -3.37 2.74 -1.98
C ALA A 337 -2.44 1.52 -1.84
N ALA A 338 -1.45 1.59 -0.95
CA ALA A 338 -0.60 0.46 -0.62
C ALA A 338 -1.40 -0.64 0.08
N LEU A 339 -2.20 -0.30 1.09
CA LEU A 339 -3.06 -1.27 1.77
C LEU A 339 -3.99 -1.97 0.78
N VAL A 340 -4.67 -1.24 -0.09
CA VAL A 340 -5.54 -1.83 -1.14
C VAL A 340 -4.77 -2.81 -2.02
N ALA A 341 -3.54 -2.48 -2.44
CA ALA A 341 -2.74 -3.37 -3.28
C ALA A 341 -2.30 -4.65 -2.54
N PHE A 342 -1.80 -4.52 -1.31
CA PHE A 342 -1.34 -5.66 -0.53
C PHE A 342 -2.49 -6.53 0.00
N ASP A 343 -3.62 -5.91 0.35
CA ASP A 343 -4.84 -6.62 0.74
C ASP A 343 -5.49 -7.33 -0.45
N ALA A 344 -5.41 -6.77 -1.66
CA ALA A 344 -5.83 -7.48 -2.86
C ALA A 344 -5.00 -8.73 -3.11
N ALA A 345 -3.68 -8.66 -2.96
CA ALA A 345 -2.82 -9.82 -3.05
C ALA A 345 -3.12 -10.85 -1.94
N LEU A 346 -3.36 -10.38 -0.71
CA LEU A 346 -3.78 -11.22 0.42
C LEU A 346 -5.08 -11.96 0.12
N ALA A 347 -6.11 -11.23 -0.31
CA ALA A 347 -7.41 -11.78 -0.66
C ALA A 347 -7.29 -12.77 -1.83
N ALA A 348 -6.48 -12.45 -2.85
CA ALA A 348 -6.27 -13.34 -3.98
C ALA A 348 -5.68 -14.68 -3.56
N VAL A 349 -4.62 -14.65 -2.74
CA VAL A 349 -3.98 -15.86 -2.19
C VAL A 349 -4.96 -16.66 -1.32
N ALA A 350 -5.70 -16.00 -0.43
CA ALA A 350 -6.59 -16.67 0.50
C ALA A 350 -7.82 -17.29 -0.19
N LEU A 351 -8.32 -16.66 -1.25
CA LEU A 351 -9.55 -17.04 -1.93
C LEU A 351 -9.30 -17.81 -3.24
N GLY A 352 -8.03 -18.07 -3.58
CA GLY A 352 -7.64 -18.79 -4.79
C GLY A 352 -7.99 -18.03 -6.07
N PHE A 353 -7.83 -16.71 -6.08
CA PHE A 353 -7.83 -15.94 -7.33
C PHE A 353 -6.45 -16.04 -7.98
N ASP A 354 -6.40 -15.85 -9.29
CA ASP A 354 -5.14 -15.77 -10.02
C ASP A 354 -4.39 -14.50 -9.56
N ALA A 355 -3.23 -14.68 -8.95
CA ALA A 355 -2.41 -13.61 -8.34
C ALA A 355 -1.19 -13.24 -9.20
#